data_AF-A0A0F9H8L9-F1
#
_entry.id   AF-A0A0F9H8L9-F1
#
_cell.length_a   1.000
_cell.length_b   1.000
_cell.length_c   1.000
_cell.angle_alpha   90.00
_cell.angle_beta   90.00
_cell.angle_gamma   90.00
#
_symmetry.space_group_name_H-M   'P 1'
#
loop_
_entity.id
_entity.type
_entity.pdbx_description
1 polymer ?
#
loop_
_entity_poly.entity_id
_entity_poly.type
_entity_poly.pdbx_seq_one_letter_code
_entity_poly.pdbx_strand_id
1 'polypeptide(L)'
;MAREFTSRRKSDGKPRKLRKARHPTALRRQARKIVEARRGKKLPKSSLVHHGNGINSTKGLKVLKGRRSHQKVHPGKQRRRNK
;
A
#
# COMPACT_ATOMS: atom_id res chain seq x y z
N MET A 1 -7.56 -7.20 -20.19
CA MET A 1 -7.56 -7.60 -18.76
C MET A 1 -6.15 -7.43 -18.18
N ALA A 2 -5.96 -6.50 -17.23
CA ALA A 2 -4.64 -6.06 -16.77
C ALA A 2 -3.94 -7.10 -15.87
N ARG A 3 -2.75 -7.51 -16.30
CA ARG A 3 -1.92 -8.58 -15.74
C ARG A 3 -1.44 -8.26 -14.32
N GLU A 4 -1.63 -9.21 -13.41
CA GLU A 4 -1.25 -9.10 -12.00
C GLU A 4 0.28 -8.98 -11.80
N PHE A 5 0.76 -7.76 -11.56
CA PHE A 5 1.73 -7.39 -10.50
C PHE A 5 2.90 -8.30 -10.14
N THR A 6 3.82 -8.60 -11.06
CA THR A 6 5.13 -9.12 -10.65
C THR A 6 6.28 -8.79 -11.58
N SER A 7 7.49 -8.85 -11.00
CA SER A 7 8.72 -9.15 -11.74
C SER A 7 8.49 -10.38 -12.63
N ARG A 8 8.83 -10.30 -13.91
CA ARG A 8 8.79 -11.47 -14.82
C ARG A 8 9.78 -12.54 -14.34
N ARG A 9 9.43 -13.82 -14.50
CA ARG A 9 10.39 -14.91 -14.33
C ARG A 9 11.52 -14.76 -15.34
N LYS A 10 12.77 -14.95 -14.92
CA LYS A 10 13.94 -14.88 -15.81
C LYS A 10 13.95 -15.99 -16.86
N SER A 11 13.37 -17.15 -16.54
CA SER A 11 13.31 -18.33 -17.40
C SER A 11 12.38 -18.18 -18.60
N ASP A 12 11.15 -17.73 -18.38
CA ASP A 12 10.04 -17.82 -19.34
C ASP A 12 9.31 -16.49 -19.54
N GLY A 13 9.76 -15.40 -18.90
CA GLY A 13 9.18 -14.07 -19.02
C GLY A 13 7.76 -13.93 -18.43
N LYS A 14 7.15 -15.03 -17.96
CA LYS A 14 5.80 -15.03 -17.41
C LYS A 14 5.74 -14.26 -16.08
N PRO A 15 4.59 -13.65 -15.74
CA PRO A 15 4.40 -13.06 -14.41
C PRO A 15 4.69 -14.11 -13.33
N ARG A 16 5.51 -13.75 -12.34
CA ARG A 16 5.67 -14.55 -11.11
C ARG A 16 4.39 -14.39 -10.28
N LYS A 17 4.04 -15.34 -9.40
CA LYS A 17 3.06 -15.04 -8.34
C LYS A 17 3.83 -14.41 -7.17
N LEU A 18 3.32 -13.35 -6.56
CA LEU A 18 3.92 -12.85 -5.32
C LEU A 18 3.75 -13.91 -4.23
N ARG A 19 4.82 -14.23 -3.48
CA ARG A 19 4.70 -15.08 -2.28
C ARG A 19 3.66 -14.44 -1.34
N LYS A 20 2.78 -15.26 -0.76
CA LYS A 20 1.86 -14.80 0.29
C LYS A 20 2.70 -14.27 1.45
N ALA A 21 2.69 -12.96 1.66
CA ALA A 21 3.34 -12.36 2.81
C ALA A 21 2.49 -12.64 4.07
N ARG A 22 3.15 -12.95 5.19
CA ARG A 22 2.49 -13.14 6.49
C ARG A 22 2.72 -11.95 7.43
N HIS A 23 3.85 -11.26 7.29
CA HIS A 23 4.22 -10.15 8.16
C HIS A 23 3.56 -8.83 7.70
N PRO A 24 3.03 -7.99 8.61
CA PRO A 24 2.33 -6.75 8.26
C PRO A 24 3.15 -5.76 7.41
N THR A 25 4.46 -5.65 7.67
CA THR A 25 5.34 -4.79 6.86
C THR A 25 5.51 -5.31 5.43
N ALA A 26 5.59 -6.63 5.26
CA ALA A 26 5.69 -7.27 3.96
C ALA A 26 4.38 -7.12 3.17
N LEU A 27 3.23 -7.24 3.84
CA LEU A 27 1.91 -6.99 3.26
C LEU A 27 1.77 -5.55 2.74
N ARG A 28 2.22 -4.55 3.50
CA ARG A 28 2.24 -3.14 3.06
C ARG A 28 3.13 -2.91 1.83
N ARG A 29 4.32 -3.51 1.81
CA ARG A 29 5.22 -3.47 0.63
C ARG A 29 4.58 -4.12 -0.58
N GLN A 30 3.91 -5.26 -0.38
CA GLN A 30 3.20 -5.98 -1.44
C GLN A 30 2.04 -5.16 -1.99
N ALA A 31 1.22 -4.55 -1.12
CA ALA A 31 0.14 -3.66 -1.50
C ALA A 31 0.64 -2.46 -2.33
N ARG A 32 1.77 -1.85 -1.95
CA ARG A 32 2.38 -0.77 -2.74
C ARG A 32 2.75 -1.23 -4.15
N LYS A 33 3.43 -2.38 -4.28
CA LYS A 33 3.77 -2.96 -5.58
C LYS A 33 2.53 -3.22 -6.43
N ILE A 34 1.47 -3.74 -5.82
CA ILE A 34 0.17 -3.97 -6.46
C ILE A 34 -0.46 -2.67 -6.96
N VAL A 35 -0.31 -1.56 -6.25
CA VAL A 35 -0.88 -0.30 -6.73
C VAL A 35 -0.01 0.32 -7.83
N GLU A 36 1.32 0.25 -7.70
CA GLU A 36 2.27 0.85 -8.65
C GLU A 36 2.07 0.33 -10.07
N ALA A 37 2.07 -0.98 -10.28
CA ALA A 37 1.81 -1.52 -11.62
C ALA A 37 0.34 -1.37 -12.10
N ARG A 38 -0.66 -1.05 -11.24
CA ARG A 38 -2.09 -0.85 -11.65
C ARG A 38 -2.20 0.47 -12.35
N ARG A 39 -1.36 1.40 -11.89
CA ARG A 39 -1.16 2.72 -12.46
C ARG A 39 -0.10 2.74 -13.56
N GLY A 40 0.64 1.64 -13.77
CA GLY A 40 1.78 1.60 -14.68
C GLY A 40 2.94 2.52 -14.30
N LYS A 41 2.98 3.06 -13.07
CA LYS A 41 3.99 4.03 -12.64
C LYS A 41 4.32 3.91 -11.15
N LYS A 42 5.55 4.31 -10.81
CA LYS A 42 6.03 4.35 -9.42
C LYS A 42 5.23 5.36 -8.61
N LEU A 43 4.91 5.01 -7.38
CA LEU A 43 4.23 5.91 -6.45
C LEU A 43 5.27 6.85 -5.80
N PRO A 44 4.95 8.14 -5.58
CA PRO A 44 5.83 9.06 -4.86
C PRO A 44 6.20 8.53 -3.48
N LYS A 45 7.43 8.78 -3.00
CA LYS A 45 7.85 8.37 -1.65
C LYS A 45 6.98 8.97 -0.54
N SER A 46 6.31 10.09 -0.82
CA SER A 46 5.35 10.78 0.06
C SER A 46 3.91 10.25 -0.03
N SER A 47 3.68 9.11 -0.69
CA SER A 47 2.35 8.50 -0.78
C SER A 47 2.27 7.21 0.00
N LEU A 48 1.13 7.02 0.66
CA LEU A 48 0.82 5.86 1.50
C LEU A 48 -0.30 5.04 0.84
N VAL A 49 -0.14 3.72 0.84
CA VAL A 49 -1.21 2.81 0.41
C VAL A 49 -1.99 2.37 1.65
N HIS A 50 -3.26 2.76 1.69
CA HIS A 50 -4.20 2.45 2.75
C HIS A 50 -5.02 1.21 2.43
N HIS A 51 -5.17 0.32 3.41
CA HIS A 51 -6.01 -0.86 3.34
C HIS A 51 -7.40 -0.54 3.92
N GLY A 52 -8.42 -0.42 3.06
CA GLY A 52 -9.80 -0.17 3.54
C GLY A 52 -10.44 -1.39 4.22
N ASN A 53 -10.15 -2.60 3.71
CA ASN A 53 -10.85 -3.83 4.09
C ASN A 53 -9.91 -4.80 4.84
N GLY A 54 -8.99 -4.28 5.66
CA GLY A 54 -7.99 -5.07 6.38
C GLY A 54 -6.69 -5.32 5.63
N ILE A 55 -5.62 -5.59 6.38
CA ILE A 55 -4.23 -5.61 5.87
C ILE A 55 -3.94 -6.74 4.88
N ASN A 56 -4.71 -7.83 4.93
CA ASN A 56 -4.58 -8.98 4.04
C ASN A 56 -5.34 -8.81 2.72
N SER A 57 -6.26 -7.84 2.63
CA SER A 57 -7.08 -7.64 1.45
C SER A 57 -6.37 -6.75 0.42
N THR A 58 -6.35 -7.21 -0.83
CA THR A 58 -5.91 -6.44 -2.01
C THR A 58 -7.08 -5.70 -2.69
N LYS A 59 -8.31 -6.02 -2.29
CA LYS A 59 -9.54 -5.35 -2.70
C LYS A 59 -9.74 -4.15 -1.74
N GLY A 60 -9.82 -2.94 -2.28
CA GLY A 60 -9.96 -1.70 -1.48
C GLY A 60 -8.66 -1.00 -1.08
N LEU A 61 -7.56 -1.18 -1.84
CA LEU A 61 -6.34 -0.39 -1.67
C LEU A 61 -6.54 1.04 -2.19
N LYS A 62 -6.39 2.04 -1.31
CA LYS A 62 -6.46 3.48 -1.66
C LYS A 62 -5.10 4.13 -1.53
N VAL A 63 -4.77 5.07 -2.41
CA VAL A 63 -3.52 5.86 -2.29
C VAL A 63 -3.82 7.19 -1.66
N LEU A 64 -3.21 7.46 -0.52
CA LEU A 64 -3.22 8.76 0.14
C LEU A 64 -1.98 9.54 -0.31
N LYS A 65 -2.20 10.68 -0.97
CA LYS A 65 -1.12 11.59 -1.38
C LYS A 65 -0.68 12.43 -0.17
N GLY A 66 0.61 12.78 -0.11
CA GLY A 66 1.16 13.67 0.92
C GLY A 66 1.22 13.06 2.34
N ARG A 67 1.05 11.74 2.47
CA ARG A 67 1.09 11.03 3.75
C ARG A 67 2.08 9.87 3.67
N ARG A 68 2.95 9.76 4.66
CA ARG A 68 3.99 8.70 4.76
C ARG A 68 3.64 7.60 5.77
N SER A 69 2.81 7.90 6.76
CA SER A 69 2.41 6.98 7.80
C SER A 69 0.89 7.03 8.02
N HIS A 70 0.36 5.95 8.59
CA HIS A 70 -1.03 5.91 9.06
C HIS A 70 -1.24 6.72 10.35
N GLN A 71 -0.20 7.40 10.86
CA GLN A 71 -0.35 8.19 12.06
C GLN A 71 -1.40 9.28 11.85
N LYS A 72 -2.22 9.42 12.89
CA LYS A 72 -3.37 10.29 13.07
C LYS A 72 -3.41 11.51 12.15
N VAL A 73 -4.55 11.70 11.50
CA VAL A 73 -5.05 13.05 11.22
C VAL A 73 -5.32 13.70 12.58
N HIS A 74 -4.31 14.33 13.18
CA HIS A 74 -4.56 15.33 14.22
C HIS A 74 -3.73 16.55 13.90
N PRO A 75 -4.39 17.72 13.88
CA PRO A 75 -4.00 18.71 14.87
C PRO A 75 -5.17 19.58 15.38
N GLY A 76 -5.30 19.71 16.71
CA GLY A 76 -6.16 20.71 17.35
C GLY A 76 -6.17 20.57 18.88
N LYS A 77 -5.49 21.49 19.57
CA LYS A 77 -5.38 21.71 21.04
C LYS A 77 -6.23 20.78 21.91
N GLN A 78 -5.58 20.05 22.83
CA GLN A 78 -6.24 19.61 24.06
C GLN A 78 -6.96 20.83 24.64
N ARG A 79 -8.30 20.79 24.67
CA ARG A 79 -9.07 21.71 25.51
C ARG A 79 -8.45 21.59 26.90
N ARG A 80 -7.93 22.71 27.41
CA ARG A 80 -7.44 22.82 28.77
C ARG A 80 -8.51 22.22 29.67
N ARG A 81 -8.11 21.28 30.53
CA ARG A 81 -8.90 20.92 31.70
C ARG A 81 -9.10 22.21 32.47
N ASN A 82 -10.32 22.75 32.48
CA ASN A 82 -10.67 23.71 33.50
C ASN A 82 -10.91 22.91 34.78
N LYS A 83 -10.16 23.33 35.79
CA LYS A 83 -10.30 23.00 37.19
C LYS A 83 -11.64 23.50 37.70
#